data_AF-A0A848Y8N3-F1
#
_entry.id   AF-A0A848Y8N3-F1
#
_cell.length_a   1.000
_cell.length_b   1.000
_cell.length_c   1.000
_cell.angle_alpha   90.00
_cell.angle_beta   90.00
_cell.angle_gamma   90.00
#
_symmetry.space_group_name_H-M   'P 1'
#
loop_
_entity.id
_entity.type
_entity.pdbx_description
1 polymer ?
#
loop_
_entity_poly.entity_id
_entity_poly.type
_entity_poly.pdbx_seq_one_letter_code
_entity_poly.pdbx_strand_id
1 'polypeptide(L)'
;IGQRIPKWHGDQSAKLWQMPQGGIDKGETPEEAAWRELQEETGTTQAKLIGRTTDWLHYDIPDDALGIALKGRFRGQKQHWFVMRYEGSDDDFNITPDDHKPEFDAWKWEKLEALPDLVIAFKRDIYQELVKQFSSLARPA
;
A
#
# COMPACT_ATOMS: atom_id res chain seq x y z
N ILE A 1 1.29 -0.20 8.42
CA ILE A 1 1.62 0.80 7.36
C ILE A 1 3.12 1.07 7.37
N GLY A 2 3.70 1.37 6.22
CA GLY A 2 5.11 1.73 6.07
C GLY A 2 5.28 3.21 5.73
N GLN A 3 6.34 3.83 6.25
CA GLN A 3 6.81 5.15 5.86
C GLN A 3 7.67 4.99 4.60
N ARG A 4 7.21 5.58 3.49
CA ARG A 4 7.84 5.44 2.19
C ARG A 4 9.15 6.20 2.12
N ILE A 5 10.19 5.55 1.58
CA ILE A 5 11.46 6.20 1.25
C ILE A 5 11.24 7.14 0.05
N PRO A 6 11.45 8.46 0.18
CA PRO A 6 11.25 9.41 -0.91
C PRO A 6 12.12 9.08 -2.12
N LYS A 7 11.52 9.00 -3.31
CA LYS A 7 12.25 8.65 -4.55
C LYS A 7 12.84 9.87 -5.27
N TRP A 8 12.39 11.10 -4.95
CA TRP A 8 12.84 12.36 -5.58
C TRP A 8 12.67 13.56 -4.63
N HIS A 9 13.50 14.59 -4.76
CA HIS A 9 13.50 15.79 -3.89
C HIS A 9 12.21 16.63 -3.91
N GLY A 10 11.35 16.46 -4.93
CA GLY A 10 10.03 17.11 -4.99
C GLY A 10 8.96 16.45 -4.11
N ASP A 11 9.24 15.26 -3.56
CA ASP A 11 8.37 14.55 -2.62
C ASP A 11 8.60 15.04 -1.18
N GLN A 12 8.45 16.35 -0.96
CA GLN A 12 8.43 16.94 0.39
C GLN A 12 7.05 16.82 1.04
N SER A 13 6.26 15.83 0.65
CA SER A 13 4.99 15.59 1.31
C SER A 13 5.31 15.09 2.73
N ALA A 14 4.83 15.79 3.77
CA ALA A 14 4.91 15.32 5.15
C ALA A 14 4.13 14.01 5.39
N LYS A 15 3.47 13.49 4.35
CA LYS A 15 2.53 12.37 4.34
C LYS A 15 3.10 11.22 3.50
N LEU A 16 4.05 10.50 4.09
CA LEU A 16 4.76 9.39 3.45
C LEU A 16 4.24 8.01 3.87
N TRP A 17 3.22 7.93 4.71
CA TRP A 17 2.75 6.65 5.21
C TRP A 17 1.74 6.04 4.25
N GLN A 18 1.97 4.78 3.87
CA GLN A 18 1.06 4.02 3.02
C GLN A 18 1.01 2.54 3.44
N MET A 19 -0.01 1.84 2.97
CA MET A 19 -0.07 0.38 3.01
C MET A 19 0.80 -0.23 1.91
N PRO A 20 1.23 -1.51 2.05
CA PRO A 20 1.96 -2.22 1.03
C PRO A 20 1.21 -2.28 -0.31
N GLN A 21 1.91 -2.13 -1.43
CA GLN A 21 1.33 -2.16 -2.76
C GLN A 21 2.38 -2.29 -3.87
N GLY A 22 2.10 -3.15 -4.86
CA GLY A 22 2.88 -3.14 -6.09
C GLY A 22 2.13 -3.60 -7.33
N GLY A 23 2.91 -4.06 -8.30
CA GLY A 23 2.44 -4.39 -9.64
C GLY A 23 1.78 -5.76 -9.67
N ILE A 24 1.00 -6.01 -10.73
CA ILE A 24 0.53 -7.35 -11.05
C ILE A 24 1.32 -7.80 -12.28
N ASP A 25 2.04 -8.91 -12.14
CA ASP A 25 2.86 -9.45 -13.21
C ASP A 25 2.05 -10.22 -14.26
N LYS A 26 2.65 -10.43 -15.43
CA LYS A 26 1.98 -11.11 -16.53
C LYS A 26 1.67 -12.57 -16.14
N GLY A 27 0.39 -12.90 -16.09
CA GLY A 27 -0.09 -14.23 -15.73
C GLY A 27 -0.38 -14.39 -14.24
N GLU A 28 -0.18 -13.34 -13.46
CA GLU A 28 -0.50 -13.30 -12.03
C GLU A 28 -1.94 -12.81 -11.82
N THR A 29 -2.67 -13.45 -10.90
CA THR A 29 -3.95 -12.95 -10.41
C THR A 29 -3.73 -11.80 -9.42
N PRO A 30 -4.70 -10.89 -9.24
CA PRO A 30 -4.55 -9.82 -8.25
C PRO A 30 -4.30 -10.31 -6.82
N GLU A 31 -4.79 -11.49 -6.47
CA GLU A 31 -4.58 -12.10 -5.15
C GLU A 31 -3.16 -12.66 -4.99
N GLU A 32 -2.63 -13.35 -6.00
CA GLU A 32 -1.23 -13.79 -6.01
C GLU A 32 -0.27 -12.60 -5.88
N ALA A 33 -0.55 -11.53 -6.63
CA ALA A 33 0.22 -10.28 -6.53
C ALA A 33 0.17 -9.71 -5.11
N ALA A 34 -1.02 -9.67 -4.48
CA ALA A 34 -1.14 -9.16 -3.12
C ALA A 34 -0.32 -9.96 -2.09
N TRP A 35 -0.24 -11.29 -2.24
CA TRP A 35 0.60 -12.12 -1.38
C TRP A 35 2.10 -11.94 -1.63
N ARG A 36 2.51 -11.86 -2.90
CA ARG A 36 3.89 -11.60 -3.28
C ARG A 36 4.36 -10.24 -2.76
N GLU A 37 3.60 -9.19 -3.01
CA GLU A 37 3.91 -7.82 -2.56
C GLU A 37 3.91 -7.71 -1.03
N LEU A 38 3.01 -8.42 -0.33
CA LEU A 38 3.05 -8.52 1.13
C LEU A 38 4.40 -9.09 1.60
N GLN A 39 4.86 -10.19 1.00
CA GLN A 39 6.16 -10.78 1.31
C GLN A 39 7.32 -9.84 0.97
N GLU A 40 7.32 -9.24 -0.22
CA GLU A 40 8.42 -8.39 -0.72
C GLU A 40 8.57 -7.11 0.10
N GLU A 41 7.47 -6.47 0.49
CA GLU A 41 7.51 -5.17 1.16
C GLU A 41 7.48 -5.26 2.69
N THR A 42 7.02 -6.40 3.25
CA THR A 42 6.88 -6.57 4.71
C THR A 42 7.70 -7.72 5.28
N GLY A 43 8.19 -8.64 4.45
CA GLY A 43 9.00 -9.78 4.88
C GLY A 43 8.22 -11.00 5.36
N THR A 44 6.87 -10.97 5.38
CA THR A 44 6.07 -12.07 5.93
C THR A 44 4.78 -12.33 5.15
N THR A 45 4.31 -13.59 5.20
CA THR A 45 3.00 -14.03 4.71
C THR A 45 2.14 -14.64 5.83
N GLN A 46 2.51 -14.41 7.09
CA GLN A 46 1.81 -14.90 8.29
C GLN A 46 0.47 -14.17 8.49
N ALA A 47 -0.45 -14.31 7.55
CA ALA A 47 -1.72 -13.65 7.52
C ALA A 47 -2.81 -14.54 6.90
N LYS A 48 -4.05 -14.10 7.03
CA LYS A 48 -5.23 -14.70 6.42
C LYS A 48 -6.01 -13.67 5.63
N LEU A 49 -6.38 -14.00 4.39
CA LEU A 49 -7.27 -13.17 3.60
C LEU A 49 -8.68 -13.15 4.20
N ILE A 50 -9.20 -11.96 4.52
CA ILE A 50 -10.52 -11.76 5.12
C ILE A 50 -11.44 -10.84 4.31
N GLY A 51 -10.94 -10.22 3.24
CA GLY A 51 -11.74 -9.35 2.39
C GLY A 51 -10.95 -8.81 1.21
N ARG A 52 -11.66 -8.23 0.25
CA ARG A 52 -11.08 -7.53 -0.90
C ARG A 52 -12.04 -6.47 -1.40
N THR A 53 -11.55 -5.49 -2.16
CA THR A 53 -12.42 -4.47 -2.77
C THR A 53 -13.36 -5.13 -3.78
N THR A 54 -14.56 -4.58 -3.93
CA THR A 54 -15.52 -5.09 -4.91
C THR A 54 -15.11 -4.74 -6.34
N ASP A 55 -14.58 -3.53 -6.51
CA ASP A 55 -14.17 -2.97 -7.79
C ASP A 55 -12.73 -2.46 -7.74
N TRP A 56 -12.16 -2.23 -8.92
CA TRP A 56 -10.88 -1.55 -9.06
C TRP A 56 -11.03 -0.08 -8.64
N LEU A 57 -10.22 0.33 -7.67
CA LEU A 57 -10.07 1.72 -7.28
C LEU A 57 -8.97 2.37 -8.14
N HIS A 58 -9.04 3.67 -8.36
CA HIS A 58 -8.03 4.36 -9.15
C HIS A 58 -7.80 5.78 -8.63
N TYR A 59 -6.61 6.29 -8.91
CA TYR A 59 -6.24 7.67 -8.65
C TYR A 59 -5.46 8.21 -9.83
N ASP A 60 -5.59 9.51 -10.07
CA ASP A 60 -4.75 10.25 -11.00
C ASP A 60 -3.61 10.94 -10.25
N ILE A 61 -2.46 11.03 -10.90
CA ILE A 61 -1.31 11.79 -10.45
C ILE A 61 -1.56 13.27 -10.81
N PRO A 62 -1.33 14.21 -9.87
CA PRO A 62 -1.41 15.63 -10.15
C PRO A 62 -0.55 16.08 -11.33
N ASP A 63 -0.99 17.10 -12.06
CA ASP A 63 -0.34 17.57 -13.29
C ASP A 63 1.13 17.99 -13.08
N ASP A 64 1.47 18.51 -11.90
CA ASP A 64 2.83 18.90 -11.49
C ASP A 64 3.75 17.70 -11.20
N ALA A 65 3.18 16.52 -10.97
CA ALA A 65 3.91 15.26 -10.78
C ALA A 65 3.90 14.36 -12.04
N LEU A 66 3.20 14.77 -13.11
CA LEU A 66 3.20 14.08 -14.40
C LEU A 66 4.60 14.16 -15.03
N GLY A 67 5.04 13.05 -15.64
CA GLY A 67 6.36 12.94 -16.26
C GLY A 67 7.49 12.50 -15.33
N ILE A 68 7.35 12.66 -14.00
CA ILE A 68 8.32 12.22 -12.99
C ILE A 68 7.88 10.88 -12.37
N ALA A 69 6.61 10.81 -11.95
CA ALA A 69 6.04 9.59 -11.40
C ALA A 69 5.73 8.56 -12.51
N LEU A 70 5.79 7.27 -12.16
CA LEU A 70 5.51 6.14 -13.07
C LEU A 70 6.28 6.18 -14.40
N LYS A 71 7.53 6.66 -14.36
CA LYS A 71 8.40 6.86 -15.54
C LYS A 71 7.76 7.75 -16.62
N GLY A 72 6.82 8.61 -16.25
CA GLY A 72 6.08 9.49 -17.16
C GLY A 72 5.13 8.77 -18.12
N ARG A 73 4.94 7.45 -17.97
CA ARG A 73 4.17 6.63 -18.91
C ARG A 73 2.68 6.55 -18.59
N PHE A 74 2.30 6.89 -17.37
CA PHE A 74 0.95 6.65 -16.86
C PHE A 74 0.44 7.86 -16.07
N ARG A 75 -0.85 8.17 -16.24
CA ARG A 75 -1.56 9.26 -15.55
C ARG A 75 -1.94 8.89 -14.11
N GLY A 76 -1.86 7.62 -13.75
CA GLY A 76 -2.38 7.11 -12.49
C GLY A 76 -2.18 5.61 -12.34
N GLN A 77 -2.77 5.04 -11.30
CA GLN A 77 -2.81 3.59 -11.10
C GLN A 77 -4.25 3.12 -10.87
N LYS A 78 -4.54 1.89 -11.32
CA LYS A 78 -5.69 1.11 -10.87
C LYS A 78 -5.21 0.10 -9.85
N GLN A 79 -5.95 -0.04 -8.76
CA GLN A 79 -5.58 -0.85 -7.61
C GLN A 79 -6.75 -1.72 -7.20
N HIS A 80 -6.44 -2.97 -6.87
CA HIS A 80 -7.37 -3.91 -6.25
C HIS A 80 -6.82 -4.25 -4.87
N TRP A 81 -7.58 -3.96 -3.81
CA TRP A 81 -7.09 -4.06 -2.45
C TRP A 81 -7.58 -5.32 -1.75
N PHE A 82 -6.74 -5.85 -0.87
CA PHE A 82 -6.99 -7.07 -0.10
C PHE A 82 -6.78 -6.78 1.38
N VAL A 83 -7.66 -7.33 2.22
CA VAL A 83 -7.60 -7.18 3.68
C VAL A 83 -7.04 -8.47 4.25
N MET A 84 -5.84 -8.37 4.81
CA MET A 84 -5.12 -9.48 5.42
C MET A 84 -5.18 -9.34 6.94
N ARG A 85 -5.75 -10.34 7.62
CA ARG A 85 -5.64 -10.47 9.08
C ARG A 85 -4.28 -11.06 9.40
N TYR A 86 -3.42 -10.27 10.02
CA TYR A 86 -2.12 -10.74 10.47
C TYR A 86 -2.27 -11.73 11.65
N GLU A 87 -1.53 -12.84 11.60
CA GLU A 87 -1.59 -13.94 12.58
C GLU A 87 -0.21 -14.31 13.14
N GLY A 88 0.82 -13.49 12.85
CA GLY A 88 2.20 -13.69 13.29
C GLY A 88 2.61 -12.84 14.50
N SER A 89 3.93 -12.65 14.65
CA SER A 89 4.55 -11.78 15.66
C SER A 89 5.27 -10.62 14.98
N ASP A 90 5.27 -9.43 15.58
CA ASP A 90 5.92 -8.23 15.01
C ASP A 90 7.39 -8.46 14.56
N ASP A 91 8.09 -9.46 15.11
CA ASP A 91 9.43 -9.89 14.70
C ASP A 91 9.50 -10.50 13.28
N ASP A 92 8.38 -10.88 12.69
CA ASP A 92 8.30 -11.39 11.31
C ASP A 92 8.48 -10.28 10.27
N PHE A 93 8.32 -9.00 10.66
CA PHE A 93 8.44 -7.88 9.74
C PHE A 93 9.92 -7.59 9.40
N ASN A 94 10.28 -7.77 8.13
CA ASN A 94 11.55 -7.33 7.57
C ASN A 94 11.30 -6.38 6.38
N ILE A 95 11.34 -5.07 6.66
CA ILE A 95 11.16 -4.02 5.65
C ILE A 95 12.49 -3.59 5.00
N THR A 96 13.62 -4.20 5.38
CA THR A 96 14.95 -3.95 4.81
C THR A 96 15.53 -5.23 4.19
N PRO A 97 14.93 -5.72 3.09
CA PRO A 97 15.40 -6.93 2.41
C PRO A 97 16.78 -6.72 1.76
N ASP A 98 17.57 -7.80 1.65
CA ASP A 98 18.91 -7.78 1.07
C ASP A 98 18.91 -7.91 -0.46
N ASP A 99 17.85 -8.47 -1.04
CA ASP A 99 17.75 -8.84 -2.46
C ASP A 99 17.12 -7.78 -3.36
N HIS A 100 16.42 -6.79 -2.79
CA HIS A 100 15.88 -5.65 -3.52
C HIS A 100 15.93 -4.35 -2.71
N LYS A 101 15.66 -3.23 -3.38
CA LYS A 101 15.64 -1.92 -2.72
C LYS A 101 14.40 -1.83 -1.82
N PRO A 102 14.54 -1.48 -0.52
CA PRO A 102 13.40 -1.29 0.36
C PRO A 102 12.48 -0.17 -0.12
N GLU A 103 11.17 -0.37 0.01
CA GLU A 103 10.16 0.68 -0.21
C GLU A 103 9.95 1.54 1.04
N PHE A 104 10.14 0.95 2.22
CA PHE A 104 9.88 1.57 3.52
C PHE A 104 11.13 1.64 4.40
N ASP A 105 11.26 2.70 5.21
CA ASP A 105 12.33 2.85 6.22
C ASP A 105 11.83 2.74 7.67
N ALA A 106 10.52 2.87 7.89
CA ALA A 106 9.86 2.63 9.16
C ALA A 106 8.49 1.99 8.93
N TRP A 107 7.97 1.29 9.94
CA TRP A 107 6.61 0.77 9.93
C TRP A 107 5.95 0.98 11.29
N LYS A 108 4.63 1.01 11.30
CA LYS A 108 3.82 0.96 12.53
C LYS A 108 2.45 0.36 12.28
N TRP A 109 1.86 -0.16 13.34
CA TRP A 109 0.42 -0.39 13.42
C TRP A 109 -0.32 0.95 13.51
N GLU A 110 -1.46 1.05 12.82
CA GLU A 110 -2.28 2.26 12.81
C GLU A 110 -3.74 1.90 12.54
N LYS A 111 -4.65 2.75 13.02
CA LYS A 111 -6.08 2.61 12.77
C LYS A 111 -6.38 2.87 11.29
N LEU A 112 -7.24 2.04 10.70
CA LEU A 112 -7.67 2.19 9.30
C LEU A 112 -8.23 3.59 9.04
N GLU A 113 -9.00 4.13 9.99
CA GLU A 113 -9.65 5.45 9.91
C GLU A 113 -8.65 6.62 9.91
N ALA A 114 -7.44 6.42 10.42
CA ALA A 114 -6.40 7.46 10.43
C ALA A 114 -5.62 7.52 9.10
N LEU A 115 -5.65 6.45 8.29
CA LEU A 115 -4.80 6.33 7.11
C LEU A 115 -5.04 7.42 6.04
N PRO A 116 -6.28 7.89 5.75
CA PRO A 116 -6.50 8.99 4.80
C PRO A 116 -5.79 10.29 5.17
N ASP A 117 -5.44 10.49 6.44
CA ASP A 117 -4.73 11.68 6.89
C ASP A 117 -3.22 11.55 6.79
N LEU A 118 -2.70 10.32 6.67
CA LEU A 118 -1.27 10.00 6.65
C LEU A 118 -0.70 9.76 5.25
N VAL A 119 -1.57 9.45 4.29
CA VAL A 119 -1.21 9.20 2.89
C VAL A 119 -1.09 10.51 2.09
N ILE A 120 -0.29 10.48 1.02
CA ILE A 120 -0.17 11.58 0.06
C ILE A 120 -1.53 11.98 -0.53
N ALA A 121 -1.73 13.28 -0.75
CA ALA A 121 -3.05 13.87 -1.00
C ALA A 121 -3.86 13.22 -2.13
N PHE A 122 -3.24 12.91 -3.26
CA PHE A 122 -3.93 12.33 -4.42
C PHE A 122 -4.37 10.87 -4.23
N LYS A 123 -3.86 10.16 -3.21
CA LYS A 123 -4.33 8.81 -2.84
C LYS A 123 -5.42 8.83 -1.77
N ARG A 124 -5.74 10.00 -1.20
CA ARG A 124 -6.64 10.14 -0.05
C ARG A 124 -8.02 9.54 -0.32
N ASP A 125 -8.58 9.75 -1.50
CA ASP A 125 -9.92 9.30 -1.84
C ASP A 125 -10.00 7.76 -1.91
N ILE A 126 -8.95 7.10 -2.42
CA ILE A 126 -8.82 5.64 -2.33
C ILE A 126 -8.85 5.20 -0.88
N TYR A 127 -8.07 5.84 -0.02
CA TYR A 127 -7.97 5.45 1.39
C TYR A 127 -9.30 5.67 2.13
N GLN A 128 -10.04 6.74 1.82
CA GLN A 128 -11.39 6.95 2.34
C GLN A 128 -12.35 5.85 1.88
N GLU A 129 -12.23 5.39 0.65
CA GLU A 129 -13.04 4.28 0.14
C GLU A 129 -12.70 2.95 0.84
N LEU A 130 -11.42 2.69 1.11
CA LEU A 130 -10.99 1.52 1.89
C LEU A 130 -11.54 1.55 3.32
N VAL A 131 -11.55 2.72 3.97
CA VAL A 131 -12.18 2.89 5.29
C VAL A 131 -13.67 2.53 5.23
N LYS A 132 -14.40 3.01 4.22
CA LYS A 132 -15.83 2.71 4.07
C LYS A 132 -16.07 1.22 3.87
N GLN A 133 -15.30 0.55 3.01
CA GLN A 133 -15.50 -0.86 2.69
C GLN A 133 -15.08 -1.80 3.82
N PHE A 134 -14.06 -1.44 4.61
CA PHE A 134 -13.40 -2.38 5.52
C PHE A 134 -13.47 -2.03 7.00
N SER A 135 -14.08 -0.90 7.40
CA SER A 135 -14.22 -0.54 8.82
C SER A 135 -14.90 -1.62 9.69
N SER A 136 -15.77 -2.46 9.12
CA SER A 136 -16.38 -3.59 9.84
C SER A 136 -15.44 -4.79 9.99
N LEU A 137 -14.44 -4.93 9.12
CA LEU A 137 -13.45 -6.01 9.14
C LEU A 137 -12.21 -5.66 9.97
N ALA A 138 -11.90 -4.36 10.11
CA ALA A 138 -10.72 -3.84 10.79
C ALA A 138 -10.85 -3.77 12.34
N ARG A 139 -11.91 -4.35 12.91
CA ARG A 139 -12.12 -4.35 14.36
C ARG A 139 -11.38 -5.53 14.99
N PRO A 140 -10.66 -5.34 16.11
CA PRO A 140 -10.18 -6.45 16.92
C PRO A 140 -11.37 -7.34 17.31
N ALA A 141 -11.17 -8.65 17.29
CA ALA A 141 -12.13 -9.62 17.80
C ALA A 141 -12.31 -9.49 19.32
#